data_AF-A0A7C8VQ89-F1
#
_entry.id   AF-A0A7C8VQ89-F1
#
_cell.length_a   1.000
_cell.length_b   1.000
_cell.length_c   1.000
_cell.angle_alpha   90.00
_cell.angle_beta   90.00
_cell.angle_gamma   90.00
#
_symmetry.space_group_name_H-M   'P 1'
#
loop_
_entity.id
_entity.type
_entity.pdbx_description
1 polymer ?
#
loop_
_entity_poly.entity_id
_entity_poly.type
_entity_poly.pdbx_seq_one_letter_code
_entity_poly.pdbx_strand_id
1 'polypeptide(L)'
;MNSATTMDPEQPENTSPLPQPLQELIKQSMKYKERSHKTLEEVHKPGLELIPPTDAQTPNQTPSFDVIFIGDSMLERLKTTGQNTGLHNLPRSFNLGVGGDKIENVLYRLHTGYIPLLADKPTKLWVVHIGTNNLRPKKGLRDSDPSDYANFRILIETLRVLCPGSKVLVTGLFPRKDVSDELVRASNEKLKETLDELDRTSLMMCLWTMYI
;
A
#
# COMPACT_ATOMS: atom_id res chain seq x y z
N MET A 1 -38.22 -27.90 31.98
CA MET A 1 -36.91 -27.94 31.32
C MET A 1 -36.87 -26.74 30.37
N ASN A 2 -36.33 -25.61 30.84
CA ASN A 2 -36.19 -24.41 30.02
C ASN A 2 -34.79 -24.44 29.40
N SER A 3 -34.72 -24.63 28.08
CA SER A 3 -33.47 -24.51 27.33
C SER A 3 -33.11 -23.04 27.19
N ALA A 4 -32.10 -22.60 27.95
CA ALA A 4 -31.43 -21.35 27.69
C ALA A 4 -30.59 -21.51 26.42
N THR A 5 -31.05 -20.92 25.32
CA THR A 5 -30.23 -20.73 24.12
C THR A 5 -29.17 -19.69 24.46
N THR A 6 -27.94 -20.15 24.61
CA THR A 6 -26.74 -19.31 24.71
C THR A 6 -26.62 -18.51 23.43
N MET A 7 -26.78 -17.18 23.52
CA MET A 7 -26.38 -16.27 22.46
C MET A 7 -24.86 -16.27 22.40
N ASP A 8 -24.30 -16.65 21.24
CA ASP A 8 -22.88 -16.48 20.96
C ASP A 8 -22.49 -15.01 21.16
N PRO A 9 -21.30 -14.71 21.72
CA PRO A 9 -20.83 -13.35 21.83
C PRO A 9 -20.64 -12.77 20.44
N GLU A 10 -21.42 -11.73 20.10
CA GLU A 10 -21.20 -10.87 18.95
C GLU A 10 -19.72 -10.50 18.88
N GLN A 11 -19.05 -10.90 17.80
CA GLN A 11 -17.72 -10.40 17.50
C GLN A 11 -17.83 -8.87 17.35
N PRO A 12 -16.91 -8.08 17.95
CA PRO A 12 -16.98 -6.63 17.86
C PRO A 12 -17.00 -6.25 16.38
N GLU A 13 -17.99 -5.45 15.96
CA GLU A 13 -18.05 -4.88 14.62
C GLU A 13 -16.73 -4.13 14.38
N ASN A 14 -15.81 -4.79 13.68
CA ASN A 14 -14.54 -4.22 13.26
C ASN A 14 -14.84 -3.23 12.13
N THR A 15 -15.29 -2.04 12.50
CA THR A 15 -15.57 -0.95 11.58
C THR A 15 -14.24 -0.43 11.06
N SER A 16 -13.86 -0.93 9.88
CA SER A 16 -12.69 -0.46 9.14
C SER A 16 -12.66 1.08 9.11
N PRO A 17 -11.49 1.72 9.29
CA PRO A 17 -11.36 3.18 9.29
C PRO A 17 -11.64 3.81 7.91
N LEU A 18 -11.84 3.00 6.87
CA LEU A 18 -12.09 3.47 5.51
C LEU A 18 -13.60 3.67 5.25
N PRO A 19 -14.01 4.69 4.48
CA PRO A 19 -15.38 4.82 3.99
C PRO A 19 -15.84 3.57 3.22
N GLN A 20 -17.11 3.19 3.38
CA GLN A 20 -17.69 2.02 2.72
C GLN A 20 -17.47 1.99 1.19
N PRO A 21 -17.67 3.09 0.43
CA PRO A 21 -17.44 3.06 -1.02
C PRO A 21 -16.00 2.68 -1.38
N LEU A 22 -15.01 3.15 -0.61
CA LEU A 22 -13.61 2.82 -0.85
C LEU A 22 -13.32 1.34 -0.54
N GLN A 23 -13.94 0.79 0.51
CA GLN A 23 -13.83 -0.64 0.82
C GLN A 23 -14.40 -1.51 -0.31
N GLU A 24 -15.51 -1.11 -0.92
CA GLU A 24 -16.10 -1.83 -2.07
C GLU A 24 -15.21 -1.78 -3.30
N LEU A 25 -14.64 -0.61 -3.61
CA LEU A 25 -13.68 -0.46 -4.71
C LEU A 25 -12.45 -1.36 -4.49
N ILE A 26 -11.90 -1.38 -3.28
CA ILE A 26 -10.78 -2.29 -2.94
C ILE A 26 -11.18 -3.75 -3.19
N LYS A 27 -12.38 -4.18 -2.74
CA LYS A 27 -12.85 -5.55 -2.90
C LYS A 27 -13.04 -5.94 -4.38
N GLN A 28 -13.51 -5.02 -5.21
CA GLN A 28 -13.68 -5.25 -6.65
C GLN A 28 -12.33 -5.36 -7.39
N SER A 29 -11.33 -4.59 -6.93
CA SER A 29 -10.03 -4.50 -7.59
C SER A 29 -9.00 -5.53 -7.11
N MET A 30 -9.08 -5.97 -5.85
CA MET A 30 -8.06 -6.80 -5.24
C MET A 30 -7.97 -8.20 -5.85
N LYS A 31 -6.77 -8.77 -5.90
CA LYS A 31 -6.57 -10.17 -6.31
C LYS A 31 -5.62 -10.90 -5.40
N TYR A 32 -6.06 -12.08 -4.99
CA TYR A 32 -5.23 -13.04 -4.26
C TYR A 32 -4.02 -13.46 -5.11
N LYS A 33 -2.88 -13.61 -4.43
CA LYS A 33 -1.69 -14.26 -4.96
C LYS A 33 -0.98 -14.95 -3.80
N GLU A 34 -0.74 -16.25 -3.93
CA GLU A 34 -0.22 -17.08 -2.83
C GLU A 34 1.05 -16.51 -2.19
N ARG A 35 2.06 -16.15 -2.99
CA ARG A 35 3.30 -15.54 -2.48
C ARG A 35 3.04 -14.23 -1.72
N SER A 36 2.10 -13.41 -2.21
CA SER A 36 1.73 -12.14 -1.58
C SER A 36 1.05 -12.38 -0.23
N HIS A 37 0.13 -13.35 -0.19
CA HIS A 37 -0.55 -13.75 1.03
C HIS A 37 0.41 -14.36 2.06
N LYS A 38 1.26 -15.32 1.68
CA LYS A 38 2.27 -15.90 2.58
C LYS A 38 3.19 -14.83 3.17
N THR A 39 3.68 -13.90 2.35
CA THR A 39 4.53 -12.80 2.84
C THR A 39 3.78 -11.89 3.81
N LEU A 40 2.49 -11.62 3.58
CA LEU A 40 1.65 -10.90 4.53
C LEU A 40 1.61 -11.62 5.88
N GLU A 41 1.17 -12.89 5.89
CA GLU A 41 0.93 -13.65 7.13
C GLU A 41 2.21 -13.99 7.88
N GLU A 42 3.25 -14.44 7.18
CA GLU A 42 4.45 -15.02 7.81
C GLU A 42 5.51 -13.97 8.14
N VAL A 43 5.49 -12.81 7.46
CA VAL A 43 6.55 -11.78 7.59
C VAL A 43 5.99 -10.44 8.03
N HIS A 44 5.02 -9.89 7.30
CA HIS A 44 4.59 -8.52 7.55
C HIS A 44 3.72 -8.38 8.79
N LYS A 45 2.75 -9.27 9.04
CA LYS A 45 1.90 -9.19 10.25
C LYS A 45 2.74 -9.32 11.52
N PRO A 46 3.59 -10.36 11.69
CA PRO A 46 4.46 -10.45 12.86
C PRO A 46 5.37 -9.22 13.00
N GLY A 47 5.94 -8.73 11.90
CA GLY A 47 6.80 -7.55 11.94
C GLY A 47 6.05 -6.28 12.37
N LEU A 48 4.85 -6.03 11.86
CA LEU A 48 4.04 -4.87 12.22
C LEU A 48 3.53 -4.92 13.66
N GLU A 49 3.34 -6.12 14.23
CA GLU A 49 2.95 -6.33 15.62
C GLU A 49 4.15 -6.20 16.57
N LEU A 50 5.33 -6.67 16.14
CA LEU A 50 6.55 -6.68 16.96
C LEU A 50 7.23 -5.33 17.08
N ILE A 51 6.92 -4.33 16.25
CA ILE A 51 7.54 -3.00 16.33
C ILE A 51 7.00 -2.28 17.57
N PRO A 52 7.76 -2.24 18.69
CA PRO A 52 7.37 -1.46 19.84
C PRO A 52 7.72 -0.02 19.49
N PRO A 53 6.75 0.87 19.54
CA PRO A 53 6.91 2.15 18.89
C PRO A 53 7.28 3.24 19.86
N THR A 54 8.01 2.89 20.88
CA THR A 54 8.36 3.83 21.91
C THR A 54 9.85 3.96 21.78
N ASP A 55 10.29 5.17 21.43
CA ASP A 55 11.65 5.57 21.72
C ASP A 55 11.92 5.07 23.15
N ALA A 56 13.03 4.36 23.38
CA ALA A 56 13.31 3.70 24.65
C ALA A 56 13.33 4.65 25.88
N GLN A 57 13.08 5.94 25.65
CA GLN A 57 13.02 7.05 26.59
C GLN A 57 11.57 7.47 26.96
N THR A 58 10.53 7.02 26.26
CA THR A 58 9.13 7.45 26.47
C THR A 58 8.12 6.30 26.36
N PRO A 59 7.85 5.55 27.45
CA PRO A 59 7.01 4.33 27.45
C PRO A 59 5.52 4.51 27.09
N ASN A 60 5.03 5.75 26.97
CA ASN A 60 3.61 6.08 26.78
C ASN A 60 3.26 6.64 25.39
N GLN A 61 4.13 6.52 24.37
CA GLN A 61 3.80 6.99 23.02
C GLN A 61 3.09 5.92 22.17
N THR A 62 2.00 6.34 21.51
CA THR A 62 1.27 5.53 20.52
C THR A 62 2.18 5.06 19.39
N PRO A 63 1.96 3.85 18.85
CA PRO A 63 2.78 3.40 17.77
C PRO A 63 2.87 4.26 16.54
N SER A 64 4.07 4.52 16.00
CA SER A 64 4.17 5.29 14.75
C SER A 64 5.37 4.95 13.88
N PHE A 65 5.18 5.14 12.58
CA PHE A 65 6.18 4.90 11.55
C PHE A 65 6.63 6.22 10.94
N ASP A 66 7.94 6.36 10.73
CA ASP A 66 8.46 7.49 9.97
C ASP A 66 8.29 7.23 8.47
N VAL A 67 8.55 6.00 8.01
CA VAL A 67 8.46 5.63 6.60
C VAL A 67 7.90 4.22 6.44
N ILE A 68 6.86 4.07 5.62
CA ILE A 68 6.43 2.74 5.14
C ILE A 68 6.67 2.65 3.64
N PHE A 69 7.45 1.65 3.24
CA PHE A 69 7.65 1.30 1.83
C PHE A 69 6.59 0.31 1.39
N ILE A 70 5.90 0.56 0.28
CA ILE A 70 4.91 -0.36 -0.29
C ILE A 70 5.14 -0.52 -1.79
N GLY A 71 5.28 -1.78 -2.21
CA GLY A 71 5.67 -2.00 -3.59
C GLY A 71 5.95 -3.45 -3.94
N ASP A 72 6.69 -3.60 -5.03
CA ASP A 72 7.06 -4.89 -5.58
C ASP A 72 8.48 -5.31 -5.15
N SER A 73 9.12 -6.09 -6.04
CA SER A 73 10.46 -6.62 -5.90
C SER A 73 11.55 -5.56 -5.76
N MET A 74 11.35 -4.34 -6.27
CA MET A 74 12.32 -3.25 -6.11
C MET A 74 12.44 -2.83 -4.64
N LEU A 75 11.30 -2.63 -3.97
CA LEU A 75 11.30 -2.28 -2.55
C LEU A 75 11.64 -3.48 -1.67
N GLU A 76 11.14 -4.68 -1.99
CA GLU A 76 11.49 -5.92 -1.26
C GLU A 76 13.01 -6.12 -1.12
N ARG A 77 13.77 -5.74 -2.17
CA ARG A 77 15.22 -5.92 -2.24
C ARG A 77 16.04 -4.73 -1.72
N LEU A 78 15.42 -3.71 -1.12
CA LEU A 78 16.16 -2.66 -0.41
C LEU A 78 17.11 -3.24 0.67
N LYS A 79 16.69 -4.33 1.32
CA LYS A 79 17.50 -5.05 2.32
C LYS A 79 18.60 -5.94 1.75
N THR A 80 18.62 -6.16 0.43
CA THR A 80 19.63 -6.99 -0.24
C THR A 80 20.42 -6.15 -1.26
N THR A 81 19.95 -6.08 -2.50
CA THR A 81 20.65 -5.37 -3.58
C THR A 81 20.64 -3.85 -3.40
N GLY A 82 19.71 -3.31 -2.59
CA GLY A 82 19.62 -1.90 -2.27
C GLY A 82 20.36 -1.46 -1.00
N GLN A 83 21.17 -2.33 -0.37
CA GLN A 83 21.80 -2.01 0.92
C GLN A 83 22.60 -0.70 0.90
N ASN A 84 23.34 -0.45 -0.17
CA ASN A 84 24.17 0.75 -0.33
C ASN A 84 23.37 2.06 -0.35
N THR A 85 22.05 2.01 -0.54
CA THR A 85 21.19 3.21 -0.48
C THR A 85 20.93 3.67 0.96
N GLY A 86 21.13 2.81 1.96
CA GLY A 86 20.77 3.07 3.35
C GLY A 86 19.26 3.11 3.65
N LEU A 87 18.40 3.05 2.63
CA LEU A 87 16.94 3.20 2.78
C LEU A 87 16.28 2.09 3.62
N HIS A 88 16.87 0.90 3.64
CA HIS A 88 16.40 -0.23 4.45
C HIS A 88 16.63 -0.06 5.95
N ASN A 89 17.46 0.92 6.35
CA ASN A 89 17.86 1.15 7.73
C ASN A 89 17.41 2.54 8.23
N LEU A 90 16.36 3.11 7.62
CA LEU A 90 15.78 4.35 8.12
C LEU A 90 15.13 4.10 9.50
N PRO A 91 15.27 5.03 10.45
CA PRO A 91 14.58 4.94 11.73
C PRO A 91 13.09 4.72 11.55
N ARG A 92 12.50 3.84 12.39
CA ARG A 92 11.05 3.57 12.42
C ARG A 92 10.47 3.32 11.03
N SER A 93 11.24 2.69 10.15
CA SER A 93 10.79 2.33 8.81
C SER A 93 10.34 0.89 8.72
N PHE A 94 9.36 0.62 7.87
CA PHE A 94 8.90 -0.74 7.60
C PHE A 94 8.72 -0.97 6.11
N ASN A 95 9.09 -2.17 5.65
CA ASN A 95 9.07 -2.51 4.24
C ASN A 95 8.02 -3.56 3.93
N LEU A 96 6.97 -3.16 3.21
CA LEU A 96 5.86 -3.97 2.73
C LEU A 96 6.03 -4.39 1.26
N GLY A 97 7.26 -4.36 0.74
CA GLY A 97 7.59 -4.76 -0.61
C GLY A 97 7.48 -6.28 -0.81
N VAL A 98 6.79 -6.72 -1.87
CA VAL A 98 6.68 -8.14 -2.23
C VAL A 98 7.01 -8.36 -3.70
N GLY A 99 8.01 -9.20 -3.94
CA GLY A 99 8.41 -9.61 -5.27
C GLY A 99 7.29 -10.10 -6.19
N GLY A 100 7.22 -9.48 -7.37
CA GLY A 100 6.27 -9.80 -8.43
C GLY A 100 4.84 -9.35 -8.15
N ASP A 101 4.56 -8.62 -7.08
CA ASP A 101 3.23 -8.10 -6.83
C ASP A 101 2.82 -7.10 -7.91
N LYS A 102 1.54 -7.18 -8.26
CA LYS A 102 0.81 -6.18 -9.03
C LYS A 102 0.05 -5.26 -8.08
N ILE A 103 -0.49 -4.16 -8.60
CA ILE A 103 -1.28 -3.20 -7.82
C ILE A 103 -2.43 -3.91 -7.08
N GLU A 104 -3.15 -4.81 -7.76
CA GLU A 104 -4.25 -5.58 -7.17
C GLU A 104 -3.84 -6.51 -6.02
N ASN A 105 -2.58 -6.96 -5.98
CA ASN A 105 -2.07 -7.79 -4.89
C ASN A 105 -1.77 -6.94 -3.65
N VAL A 106 -1.32 -5.69 -3.85
CA VAL A 106 -1.16 -4.72 -2.77
C VAL A 106 -2.53 -4.38 -2.16
N LEU A 107 -3.54 -4.14 -2.99
CA LEU A 107 -4.92 -3.90 -2.54
C LEU A 107 -5.47 -5.07 -1.73
N TYR A 108 -5.17 -6.31 -2.15
CA TYR A 108 -5.52 -7.50 -1.38
C TYR A 108 -4.90 -7.49 0.02
N ARG A 109 -3.60 -7.19 0.14
CA ARG A 109 -2.91 -7.15 1.44
C ARG A 109 -3.36 -5.98 2.32
N LEU A 110 -3.71 -4.85 1.71
CA LEU A 110 -4.33 -3.73 2.43
C LEU A 110 -5.63 -4.18 3.08
N HIS A 111 -6.53 -4.76 2.29
CA HIS A 111 -7.84 -5.22 2.75
C HIS A 111 -7.77 -6.28 3.84
N THR A 112 -6.89 -7.27 3.66
CA THR A 112 -6.86 -8.49 4.48
C THR A 112 -5.93 -8.42 5.69
N GLY A 113 -5.14 -7.36 5.84
CA GLY A 113 -4.22 -7.24 6.96
C GLY A 113 -3.78 -5.82 7.31
N TYR A 114 -3.29 -5.03 6.35
CA TYR A 114 -2.61 -3.79 6.72
C TYR A 114 -3.52 -2.72 7.29
N ILE A 115 -4.75 -2.58 6.78
CA ILE A 115 -5.69 -1.55 7.27
C ILE A 115 -5.89 -1.67 8.79
N PRO A 116 -6.35 -2.80 9.36
CA PRO A 116 -6.52 -2.91 10.80
C PRO A 116 -5.20 -2.81 11.58
N LEU A 117 -4.09 -3.30 11.01
CA LEU A 117 -2.78 -3.27 11.69
C LEU A 117 -2.12 -1.89 11.75
N LEU A 118 -2.55 -0.96 10.89
CA LEU A 118 -1.97 0.37 10.75
C LEU A 118 -2.95 1.50 11.11
N ALA A 119 -4.24 1.21 11.32
CA ALA A 119 -5.26 2.20 11.66
C ALA A 119 -4.86 3.08 12.86
N ASP A 120 -4.30 2.47 13.89
CA ASP A 120 -3.87 3.15 15.12
C ASP A 120 -2.36 3.45 15.14
N LYS A 121 -1.69 3.33 13.99
CA LYS A 121 -0.23 3.54 13.88
C LYS A 121 0.08 4.64 12.88
N PRO A 122 0.10 5.92 13.31
CA PRO A 122 0.37 7.04 12.41
C PRO A 122 1.65 6.82 11.59
N THR A 123 1.55 7.12 10.30
CA THR A 123 2.68 7.03 9.37
C THR A 123 3.00 8.44 8.87
N LYS A 124 4.27 8.86 8.91
CA LYS A 124 4.66 10.20 8.40
C LYS A 124 4.81 10.20 6.89
N LEU A 125 5.36 9.13 6.30
CA LEU A 125 5.62 9.02 4.88
C LEU A 125 5.32 7.61 4.35
N TRP A 126 4.55 7.53 3.27
CA TRP A 126 4.48 6.35 2.41
C TRP A 126 5.40 6.51 1.22
N VAL A 127 6.19 5.49 0.90
CA VAL A 127 6.96 5.41 -0.34
C VAL A 127 6.39 4.30 -1.20
N VAL A 128 5.81 4.67 -2.34
CA VAL A 128 5.05 3.77 -3.22
C VAL A 128 5.81 3.55 -4.52
N HIS A 129 6.17 2.28 -4.80
CA HIS A 129 6.70 1.83 -6.08
C HIS A 129 6.04 0.51 -6.49
N ILE A 130 5.01 0.59 -7.33
CA ILE A 130 4.24 -0.57 -7.78
C ILE A 130 3.71 -0.34 -9.19
N GLY A 131 3.56 -1.41 -9.95
CA GLY A 131 2.95 -1.39 -11.29
C GLY A 131 3.86 -1.97 -12.39
N THR A 132 5.14 -2.21 -12.13
CA THR A 132 6.04 -2.80 -13.14
C THR A 132 5.55 -4.17 -13.64
N ASN A 133 4.86 -4.93 -12.76
CA ASN A 133 4.30 -6.23 -13.09
C ASN A 133 2.92 -6.16 -13.77
N ASN A 134 2.32 -4.98 -13.85
CA ASN A 134 1.08 -4.71 -14.60
C ASN A 134 1.37 -4.34 -16.06
N LEU A 135 2.60 -3.89 -16.37
CA LEU A 135 3.02 -3.54 -17.72
C LEU A 135 2.93 -4.74 -18.68
N ARG A 136 2.33 -4.51 -19.84
CA ARG A 136 2.21 -5.49 -20.93
C ARG A 136 3.15 -5.07 -22.07
N PRO A 137 4.02 -5.96 -22.59
CA PRO A 137 5.05 -5.63 -23.59
C PRO A 137 4.62 -4.75 -24.75
N LYS A 138 3.39 -4.95 -25.25
CA LYS A 138 2.85 -4.24 -26.43
C LYS A 138 1.80 -3.17 -26.10
N LYS A 139 1.45 -3.00 -24.81
CA LYS A 139 0.29 -2.19 -24.42
C LYS A 139 0.52 -1.28 -23.21
N GLY A 140 1.64 -1.41 -22.49
CA GLY A 140 1.86 -0.69 -21.24
C GLY A 140 0.84 -1.11 -20.16
N LEU A 141 0.47 -0.16 -19.30
CA LEU A 141 -0.62 -0.33 -18.34
C LEU A 141 -1.99 -0.32 -19.05
N ARG A 142 -2.92 -1.14 -18.56
CA ARG A 142 -4.26 -1.29 -19.12
C ARG A 142 -5.18 -0.17 -18.63
N ASP A 143 -5.84 0.49 -19.57
CA ASP A 143 -6.82 1.54 -19.32
C ASP A 143 -8.28 1.09 -19.52
N SER A 144 -8.50 -0.20 -19.72
CA SER A 144 -9.83 -0.80 -19.81
C SER A 144 -10.15 -1.60 -18.56
N ASP A 145 -11.42 -1.77 -18.24
CA ASP A 145 -11.86 -2.55 -17.08
C ASP A 145 -11.25 -3.97 -17.05
N PRO A 146 -10.60 -4.41 -15.95
CA PRO A 146 -10.17 -3.60 -14.80
C PRO A 146 -9.00 -2.66 -15.11
N SER A 147 -9.15 -1.35 -14.88
CA SER A 147 -8.11 -0.38 -15.19
C SER A 147 -6.96 -0.44 -14.17
N ASP A 148 -5.73 -0.58 -14.66
CA ASP A 148 -4.52 -0.53 -13.82
C ASP A 148 -4.37 0.86 -13.17
N TYR A 149 -4.77 1.93 -13.87
CA TYR A 149 -4.77 3.30 -13.36
C TYR A 149 -5.82 3.52 -12.26
N ALA A 150 -7.03 2.98 -12.45
CA ALA A 150 -8.06 3.04 -11.41
C ALA A 150 -7.64 2.29 -10.15
N ASN A 151 -7.05 1.11 -10.30
CA ASN A 151 -6.50 0.35 -9.17
C ASN A 151 -5.38 1.13 -8.45
N PHE A 152 -4.54 1.84 -9.21
CA PHE A 152 -3.49 2.68 -8.64
C PHE A 152 -4.07 3.86 -7.85
N ARG A 153 -5.11 4.51 -8.38
CA ARG A 153 -5.84 5.57 -7.68
C ARG A 153 -6.42 5.08 -6.35
N ILE A 154 -7.11 3.93 -6.37
CA ILE A 154 -7.69 3.31 -5.17
C ILE A 154 -6.61 3.05 -4.13
N LEU A 155 -5.44 2.54 -4.55
CA LEU A 155 -4.31 2.32 -3.65
C LEU A 155 -3.88 3.63 -2.96
N ILE A 156 -3.62 4.69 -3.72
CA ILE A 156 -3.16 5.96 -3.15
C ILE A 156 -4.22 6.61 -2.26
N GLU A 157 -5.49 6.59 -2.69
CA GLU A 157 -6.61 7.09 -1.89
C GLU A 157 -6.74 6.33 -0.56
N THR A 158 -6.60 5.00 -0.60
CA THR A 158 -6.60 4.15 0.60
C THR A 158 -5.52 4.57 1.60
N LEU A 159 -4.29 4.80 1.15
CA LEU A 159 -3.20 5.20 2.04
C LEU A 159 -3.45 6.57 2.69
N ARG A 160 -4.05 7.51 1.96
CA ARG A 160 -4.39 8.84 2.49
C ARG A 160 -5.51 8.80 3.52
N VAL A 161 -6.54 8.02 3.25
CA VAL A 161 -7.66 7.87 4.20
C VAL A 161 -7.19 7.13 5.45
N LEU A 162 -6.36 6.09 5.28
CA LEU A 162 -5.82 5.32 6.39
C LEU A 162 -4.93 6.16 7.31
N CYS A 163 -4.13 7.07 6.74
CA CYS A 163 -3.25 7.97 7.50
C CYS A 163 -3.33 9.41 6.96
N PRO A 164 -4.35 10.21 7.35
CA PRO A 164 -4.56 11.55 6.79
C PRO A 164 -3.42 12.54 7.02
N GLY A 165 -2.59 12.34 8.05
CA GLY A 165 -1.40 13.16 8.31
C GLY A 165 -0.13 12.75 7.54
N SER A 166 -0.22 11.69 6.73
CA SER A 166 0.94 11.13 6.01
C SER A 166 1.18 11.82 4.66
N LYS A 167 2.45 12.01 4.31
CA LYS A 167 2.82 12.29 2.92
C LYS A 167 2.88 11.00 2.13
N VAL A 168 2.59 11.06 0.84
CA VAL A 168 2.73 9.91 -0.07
C VAL A 168 3.73 10.28 -1.16
N LEU A 169 4.89 9.65 -1.16
CA LEU A 169 5.90 9.76 -2.22
C LEU A 169 5.67 8.61 -3.21
N VAL A 170 5.35 8.96 -4.46
CA VAL A 170 5.17 7.99 -5.54
C VAL A 170 6.34 8.12 -6.51
N THR A 171 6.94 6.99 -6.87
CA THR A 171 7.95 6.95 -7.94
C THR A 171 7.32 6.54 -9.26
N GLY A 172 7.82 7.05 -10.38
CA GLY A 172 7.52 6.50 -11.70
C GLY A 172 7.99 5.05 -11.86
N LEU A 173 7.39 4.33 -12.80
CA LEU A 173 7.85 3.02 -13.25
C LEU A 173 9.18 3.17 -13.97
N PHE A 174 10.15 2.32 -13.64
CA PHE A 174 11.46 2.32 -14.29
C PHE A 174 11.40 1.62 -15.67
N PRO A 175 12.34 1.95 -16.58
CA PRO A 175 12.48 1.28 -17.86
C PRO A 175 12.59 -0.24 -17.72
N ARG A 176 12.05 -0.96 -18.71
CA ARG A 176 12.05 -2.42 -18.76
C ARG A 176 12.58 -2.89 -20.11
N LYS A 177 13.36 -3.98 -20.12
CA LYS A 177 13.90 -4.53 -21.37
C LYS A 177 12.83 -5.13 -22.29
N ASP A 178 11.72 -5.60 -21.72
CA ASP A 178 10.63 -6.29 -22.40
C ASP A 178 9.43 -5.39 -22.75
N VAL A 179 9.51 -4.09 -22.46
CA VAL A 179 8.46 -3.10 -22.74
C VAL A 179 9.16 -1.87 -23.31
N SER A 180 8.66 -1.27 -24.40
CA SER A 180 9.32 -0.09 -24.95
C SER A 180 9.30 1.10 -23.98
N ASP A 181 10.37 1.89 -23.97
CA ASP A 181 10.48 3.08 -23.12
C ASP A 181 9.33 4.07 -23.35
N GLU A 182 8.84 4.16 -24.58
CA GLU A 182 7.66 4.97 -24.93
C GLU A 182 6.40 4.52 -24.18
N LEU A 183 6.15 3.21 -24.09
CA LEU A 183 5.00 2.68 -23.36
C LEU A 183 5.16 2.87 -21.85
N VAL A 184 6.38 2.76 -21.32
CA VAL A 184 6.66 3.03 -19.90
C VAL A 184 6.43 4.52 -19.60
N ARG A 185 6.94 5.43 -20.43
CA ARG A 185 6.74 6.88 -20.30
C ARG A 185 5.26 7.25 -20.36
N ALA A 186 4.54 6.76 -21.37
CA ALA A 186 3.10 7.02 -21.49
C ALA A 186 2.31 6.48 -20.29
N SER A 187 2.71 5.31 -19.74
CA SER A 187 2.11 4.77 -18.53
C SER A 187 2.38 5.66 -17.31
N ASN A 188 3.60 6.19 -17.17
CA ASN A 188 3.95 7.12 -16.09
C ASN A 188 3.22 8.46 -16.19
N GLU A 189 3.08 9.01 -17.39
CA GLU A 189 2.31 10.24 -17.65
C GLU A 189 0.85 10.07 -17.22
N LYS A 190 0.23 8.97 -17.61
CA LYS A 190 -1.16 8.71 -17.24
C LYS A 190 -1.36 8.37 -15.76
N LEU A 191 -0.39 7.71 -15.12
CA LEU A 191 -0.38 7.54 -13.67
C LEU A 191 -0.32 8.92 -12.97
N LYS A 192 0.53 9.83 -13.46
CA LYS A 192 0.60 11.20 -12.95
C LYS A 192 -0.72 11.93 -13.08
N GLU A 193 -1.33 11.91 -14.26
CA GLU A 193 -2.64 12.55 -14.51
C GLU A 193 -3.71 12.03 -13.55
N THR A 194 -3.75 10.70 -13.34
CA THR A 194 -4.69 10.05 -12.41
C THR A 194 -4.53 10.58 -10.97
N LEU A 195 -3.28 10.83 -10.55
CA LEU A 195 -3.00 11.40 -9.23
C LEU A 195 -3.35 12.89 -9.18
N ASP A 196 -2.95 13.68 -10.18
CA ASP A 196 -3.26 15.11 -10.24
C ASP A 196 -4.79 15.36 -10.18
N GLU A 197 -5.58 14.49 -10.79
CA GLU A 197 -7.04 14.49 -10.68
C GLU A 197 -7.52 14.15 -9.27
N LEU A 198 -6.90 13.16 -8.61
CA LEU A 198 -7.22 12.81 -7.22
C LEU A 198 -6.99 14.01 -6.30
N ASP A 199 -5.96 14.81 -6.57
CA ASP A 199 -5.59 16.02 -5.81
C ASP A 199 -6.67 17.07 -5.88
N ARG A 200 -7.11 17.39 -7.11
CA ARG A 200 -8.14 18.39 -7.35
C ARG A 200 -9.47 18.02 -6.70
N THR A 201 -9.77 16.74 -6.60
CA THR A 201 -11.02 16.23 -6.01
C THR A 201 -10.97 16.07 -4.50
N SER A 202 -9.78 16.00 -3.89
CA SER A 202 -9.64 15.78 -2.45
C SER A 202 -9.44 17.13 -1.73
N LEU A 203 -10.42 17.56 -0.94
CA LEU A 203 -10.32 18.76 -0.08
C LEU A 203 -9.26 18.62 1.05
N MET A 204 -8.58 17.48 1.13
CA MET A 204 -7.56 17.16 2.12
C MET A 204 -6.19 17.42 1.48
N MET A 205 -5.61 18.60 1.74
CA MET A 205 -4.25 18.97 1.30
C MET A 205 -3.20 18.03 1.89
N CYS A 206 -2.93 16.92 1.21
CA CYS A 206 -1.79 16.05 1.48
C CYS A 206 -0.76 16.28 0.38
N LEU A 207 0.36 16.93 0.71
CA LEU A 207 1.45 17.16 -0.24
C LEU A 207 2.06 15.81 -0.66
N TRP A 208 1.89 15.40 -1.92
CA TRP A 208 2.79 14.43 -2.54
C TRP A 208 3.84 15.11 -3.40
N THR A 209 4.92 14.39 -3.63
CA THR A 209 5.93 14.73 -4.62
C THR A 209 6.12 13.49 -5.46
N MET A 210 6.01 13.61 -6.78
CA MET A 210 6.34 12.54 -7.72
C MET A 210 7.64 12.92 -8.42
N TYR A 211 8.61 12.01 -8.39
CA TYR A 211 9.84 12.13 -9.18
C TYR A 211 9.69 11.20 -10.39
N ILE A 212 9.59 11.79 -11.57
CA ILE A 212 9.67 11.12 -12.88
C ILE A 212 10.99 11.48 -13.55
#